data_AF-A0AA47IBJ9-F1
#
_entry.id   AF-A0AA47IBJ9-F1
#
_cell.length_a   1.000
_cell.length_b   1.000
_cell.length_c   1.000
_cell.angle_alpha   90.00
_cell.angle_beta   90.00
_cell.angle_gamma   90.00
#
_symmetry.space_group_name_H-M   'P 1'
#
loop_
_entity.id
_entity.type
_entity.pdbx_description
1 polymer ?
#
loop_
_entity_poly.entity_id
_entity_poly.type
_entity_poly.pdbx_seq_one_letter_code
_entity_poly.pdbx_strand_id
1 'polypeptide(L)'
;MNIFGDAEYTFCIWSERLDWRGDITVPIEPVALDSGLRSDLESMLASLGLTMGIFDLKIDTSGQPIFLELNPQGQFLFLEGLTGAPLTDAFAEFLYDRLVTPTTRSARPVEAARYT
;
A
#
# COMPACT_ATOMS: atom_id res chain seq x y z
N MET A 1 -2.59 -4.13 1.02
CA MET A 1 -3.17 -3.44 -0.16
C MET A 1 -2.21 -2.34 -0.56
N ASN A 2 -1.80 -2.30 -1.82
CA ASN A 2 -0.89 -1.29 -2.38
C ASN A 2 -1.72 -0.35 -3.26
N ILE A 3 -1.70 0.95 -2.98
CA ILE A 3 -2.43 1.96 -3.76
C ILE A 3 -1.43 2.92 -4.42
N PHE A 4 -1.54 3.10 -5.74
CA PHE A 4 -0.80 4.09 -6.52
C PHE A 4 -1.81 4.93 -7.34
N GLY A 5 -2.25 6.06 -6.80
CA GLY A 5 -3.36 6.81 -7.40
C GLY A 5 -4.63 5.97 -7.44
N ASP A 6 -5.15 5.72 -8.63
CA ASP A 6 -6.36 4.90 -8.85
C ASP A 6 -6.05 3.40 -8.99
N ALA A 7 -4.78 3.01 -9.06
CA ALA A 7 -4.37 1.62 -9.18
C ALA A 7 -4.27 0.95 -7.80
N GLU A 8 -4.91 -0.22 -7.65
CA GLU A 8 -4.89 -1.02 -6.43
C GLU A 8 -4.39 -2.44 -6.70
N TYR A 9 -3.45 -2.90 -5.88
CA TYR A 9 -2.99 -4.29 -5.87
C TYR A 9 -2.98 -4.84 -4.43
N THR A 10 -3.78 -5.87 -4.18
CA THR A 10 -3.84 -6.52 -2.86
C THR A 10 -3.36 -7.96 -2.95
N PHE A 11 -2.53 -8.34 -1.97
CA PHE A 11 -1.96 -9.68 -1.88
C PHE A 11 -2.14 -10.22 -0.46
N CYS A 12 -2.30 -11.53 -0.34
CA CYS A 12 -2.24 -12.26 0.92
C CYS A 12 -0.95 -13.06 0.98
N ILE A 13 -0.27 -13.02 2.13
CA ILE A 13 0.96 -13.79 2.40
C ILE A 13 0.65 -14.79 3.50
N TRP A 14 0.92 -16.07 3.25
CA TRP A 14 0.67 -17.16 4.20
C TRP A 14 1.98 -17.63 4.82
N SER A 15 2.09 -17.59 6.14
CA SER A 15 3.28 -18.05 6.86
C SER A 15 2.97 -18.45 8.29
N GLU A 16 3.50 -19.59 8.72
CA GLU A 16 3.53 -20.03 10.12
C GLU A 16 4.67 -19.36 10.92
N ARG A 17 5.63 -18.73 10.22
CA ARG A 17 6.74 -18.00 10.85
C ARG A 17 6.28 -16.61 11.28
N LEU A 18 6.77 -16.20 12.46
CA LEU A 18 6.64 -14.81 12.93
C LEU A 18 7.25 -13.81 11.93
N ASP A 19 8.37 -14.19 11.32
CA ASP A 19 9.03 -13.42 10.25
C ASP A 19 9.26 -14.32 9.04
N TRP A 20 8.50 -14.05 7.99
CA TRP A 20 8.54 -14.77 6.72
C TRP A 20 9.61 -14.22 5.77
N ARG A 21 10.16 -13.02 6.00
CA ARG A 21 10.96 -12.28 4.99
C ARG A 21 12.22 -13.01 4.52
N GLY A 22 12.76 -13.91 5.33
CA GLY A 22 13.89 -14.77 4.95
C GLY A 22 13.51 -15.98 4.10
N ASP A 23 12.22 -16.30 4.00
CA ASP A 23 11.67 -17.38 3.21
C ASP A 23 10.85 -16.81 2.05
N ILE A 24 11.50 -16.69 0.89
CA ILE A 24 10.88 -16.18 -0.34
C ILE A 24 10.00 -17.23 -1.05
N THR A 25 9.81 -18.41 -0.46
CA THR A 25 8.97 -19.48 -1.02
C THR A 25 7.57 -19.50 -0.39
N VAL A 26 7.29 -18.60 0.57
CA VAL A 26 5.97 -18.48 1.17
C VAL A 26 4.89 -18.20 0.11
N PRO A 27 3.70 -18.79 0.22
CA PRO A 27 2.61 -18.50 -0.71
C PRO A 27 2.21 -17.02 -0.64
N ILE A 28 2.25 -16.37 -1.80
CA ILE A 28 1.77 -15.00 -1.98
C ILE A 28 0.81 -15.00 -3.16
N GLU A 29 -0.44 -14.58 -2.91
CA GLU A 29 -1.49 -14.63 -3.92
C GLU A 29 -2.22 -13.29 -4.01
N PRO A 30 -2.58 -12.82 -5.21
CA PRO A 30 -3.50 -11.70 -5.37
C PRO A 30 -4.85 -12.02 -4.74
N VAL A 31 -5.43 -11.06 -4.02
CA VAL A 31 -6.75 -11.20 -3.40
C VAL A 31 -7.58 -9.95 -3.62
N ALA A 32 -8.91 -10.11 -3.66
CA ALA A 32 -9.84 -8.99 -3.62
C ALA A 32 -10.24 -8.71 -2.16
N LEU A 33 -10.31 -7.43 -1.80
CA LEU A 33 -10.90 -7.02 -0.53
C LEU A 33 -12.42 -6.93 -0.64
N ASP A 34 -13.09 -7.13 0.49
CA ASP A 34 -14.49 -6.71 0.63
C ASP A 34 -14.63 -5.22 0.29
N SER A 35 -15.71 -4.86 -0.40
CA SER A 35 -15.93 -3.48 -0.85
C SER A 35 -15.99 -2.46 0.29
N GLY A 36 -16.51 -2.85 1.46
CA GLY A 36 -16.56 -2.00 2.64
C GLY A 36 -15.16 -1.71 3.17
N LEU A 37 -14.38 -2.76 3.40
CA LEU A 37 -12.99 -2.61 3.85
C LEU A 37 -12.17 -1.78 2.86
N ARG A 38 -12.28 -2.06 1.56
CA ARG A 38 -11.60 -1.28 0.52
C ARG A 38 -11.93 0.22 0.64
N SER A 39 -13.21 0.55 0.73
CA SER A 39 -13.69 1.93 0.85
C SER A 39 -13.16 2.62 2.11
N ASP A 40 -13.05 1.90 3.23
CA ASP A 40 -12.52 2.43 4.48
C ASP A 40 -11.02 2.76 4.37
N LEU A 41 -10.24 1.90 3.71
CA LEU A 41 -8.80 2.12 3.49
C LEU A 41 -8.54 3.28 2.51
N GLU A 42 -9.30 3.35 1.40
CA GLU A 42 -9.25 4.48 0.45
C GLU A 42 -9.61 5.81 1.15
N SER A 43 -10.64 5.79 1.99
CA SER A 43 -11.06 6.96 2.78
C SER A 43 -9.98 7.39 3.78
N MET A 44 -9.29 6.45 4.41
CA MET A 44 -8.16 6.74 5.30
C MET A 44 -7.03 7.43 4.52
N LEU A 45 -6.64 6.90 3.36
CA LEU A 45 -5.60 7.46 2.52
C LEU A 45 -5.92 8.92 2.11
N ALA A 46 -7.16 9.15 1.66
CA ALA A 46 -7.65 10.47 1.28
C ALA A 46 -7.66 11.45 2.46
N SER A 47 -8.08 11.00 3.65
CA SER A 47 -8.13 11.84 4.86
C SER A 47 -6.75 12.34 5.31
N LEU A 48 -5.70 11.59 4.98
CA LEU A 48 -4.30 11.94 5.25
C LEU A 48 -3.66 12.78 4.12
N GLY A 49 -4.39 13.07 3.05
CA GLY A 49 -3.86 13.81 1.90
C GLY A 49 -2.80 13.04 1.12
N LEU A 50 -2.81 11.70 1.20
CA LEU A 50 -1.91 10.81 0.49
C LEU A 50 -2.55 10.35 -0.82
N THR A 51 -1.73 10.18 -1.85
CA THR A 51 -2.14 9.60 -3.15
C THR A 51 -1.52 8.24 -3.40
N MET A 52 -0.75 7.74 -2.43
CA MET A 52 -0.10 6.43 -2.45
C MET A 52 0.05 5.95 -1.00
N GLY A 53 -0.11 4.65 -0.81
CA GLY A 53 0.18 4.02 0.47
C GLY A 53 0.12 2.51 0.40
N ILE A 54 0.88 1.87 1.28
CA ILE A 54 0.90 0.42 1.47
C ILE A 54 0.24 0.14 2.81
N PHE A 55 -0.90 -0.56 2.76
CA PHE A 55 -1.65 -0.99 3.93
C PHE A 55 -1.25 -2.41 4.31
N ASP A 56 -0.86 -2.58 5.56
CA ASP A 56 -0.63 -3.88 6.17
C ASP A 56 -1.82 -4.26 7.06
N LEU A 57 -2.38 -5.42 6.74
CA LEU A 57 -3.48 -6.03 7.47
C LEU A 57 -3.05 -7.41 7.94
N LYS A 58 -3.60 -7.85 9.07
CA LYS A 58 -3.49 -9.22 9.54
C LYS A 58 -4.86 -9.85 9.61
N ILE A 59 -5.01 -11.05 9.07
CA ILE A 59 -6.22 -11.85 9.27
C ILE A 59 -6.12 -12.53 10.64
N ASP A 60 -7.10 -12.30 11.50
CA ASP A 60 -7.19 -12.97 12.79
C ASP A 60 -7.72 -14.41 12.66
N THR A 61 -7.80 -15.13 13.79
CA THR A 61 -8.30 -16.52 13.82
C THR A 61 -9.78 -16.66 13.44
N SER A 62 -10.52 -15.55 13.41
CA SER A 62 -11.93 -15.49 13.01
C SER A 62 -12.12 -15.10 11.54
N GLY A 63 -11.01 -14.94 10.80
CA GLY A 63 -11.02 -14.50 9.41
C GLY A 63 -11.23 -12.99 9.25
N GLN A 64 -11.14 -12.21 10.33
CA GLN A 64 -11.36 -10.76 10.28
C GLN A 64 -10.05 -10.01 10.01
N PRO A 65 -10.06 -9.00 9.12
CA PRO A 65 -8.92 -8.16 8.84
C PRO A 65 -8.70 -7.15 9.99
N ILE A 66 -7.49 -7.13 10.52
CA ILE A 66 -7.02 -6.20 11.53
C ILE A 66 -6.01 -5.26 10.89
N PHE A 67 -6.30 -3.95 10.92
CA PHE A 67 -5.36 -2.92 10.47
C PHE A 67 -4.13 -2.85 11.37
N LEU A 68 -2.93 -2.87 10.76
CA LEU A 68 -1.66 -2.73 11.46
C LEU A 68 -1.04 -1.36 11.18
N GLU A 69 -0.77 -1.08 9.91
CA GLU A 69 -0.16 0.18 9.50
C GLU A 69 -0.57 0.63 8.10
N LEU A 70 -0.39 1.92 7.87
CA LEU A 70 -0.33 2.53 6.55
C LEU A 70 1.05 3.15 6.39
N ASN A 71 1.82 2.64 5.44
CA ASN A 71 3.14 3.15 5.10
C ASN A 71 3.07 3.94 3.76
N PRO A 72 3.24 5.28 3.77
CA PRO A 72 3.19 6.09 2.55
C PRO A 72 4.26 5.71 1.51
N GLN A 73 5.35 5.05 1.92
CA GLN A 73 6.44 4.60 1.07
C GLN A 73 6.90 3.18 1.43
N GLY A 74 5.95 2.28 1.72
CA GLY A 74 6.24 0.88 1.99
C GLY A 74 6.93 0.20 0.81
N GLN A 75 7.79 -0.79 1.09
CA GLN A 75 8.39 -1.62 0.04
C GLN A 75 7.29 -2.48 -0.59
N PHE A 76 7.09 -2.37 -1.91
CA PHE A 76 6.09 -3.15 -2.64
C PHE A 76 6.70 -4.02 -3.75
N LEU A 77 7.85 -3.62 -4.31
CA LEU A 77 8.36 -4.18 -5.56
C LEU A 77 8.75 -5.67 -5.48
N PHE A 78 9.05 -6.18 -4.29
CA PHE A 78 9.33 -7.60 -4.11
C PHE A 78 8.15 -8.48 -4.53
N LEU A 79 6.90 -7.98 -4.43
CA LEU A 79 5.70 -8.70 -4.82
C LEU A 79 5.66 -8.97 -6.31
N GLU A 80 6.19 -8.09 -7.16
CA GLU A 80 6.29 -8.33 -8.60
C GLU A 80 7.20 -9.52 -8.89
N GLY A 81 8.36 -9.59 -8.24
CA GLY A 81 9.29 -10.71 -8.40
C GLY A 81 8.72 -12.06 -7.91
N LEU A 82 7.82 -12.03 -6.91
CA LEU A 82 7.23 -13.23 -6.32
C LEU A 82 5.89 -13.65 -6.94
N THR A 83 5.16 -12.73 -7.58
CA THR A 83 3.79 -12.99 -8.07
C THR A 83 3.60 -12.71 -9.57
N GLY A 84 4.51 -11.98 -10.20
CA GLY A 84 4.39 -11.53 -11.58
C GLY A 84 3.42 -10.36 -11.79
N ALA A 85 2.91 -9.74 -10.72
CA ALA A 85 2.05 -8.56 -10.84
C ALA A 85 2.82 -7.35 -11.41
N PRO A 86 2.20 -6.54 -12.28
CA PRO A 86 2.88 -5.44 -12.99
C PRO A 86 2.98 -4.17 -12.11
N LEU A 87 3.63 -4.27 -10.95
CA LEU A 87 3.70 -3.18 -9.98
C LEU A 87 4.62 -2.04 -10.44
N THR A 88 5.69 -2.36 -11.17
CA THR A 88 6.58 -1.38 -11.80
C THR A 88 5.82 -0.51 -12.77
N ASP A 89 5.04 -1.12 -13.67
CA ASP A 89 4.24 -0.40 -14.66
C ASP A 89 3.17 0.46 -13.99
N ALA A 90 2.44 -0.11 -13.02
CA ALA A 90 1.43 0.64 -12.27
C ALA A 90 2.02 1.84 -11.53
N PHE A 91 3.20 1.69 -10.93
CA PHE A 91 3.88 2.77 -10.24
C PHE A 91 4.42 3.84 -11.21
N ALA A 92 4.93 3.43 -12.38
CA ALA A 92 5.38 4.35 -13.42
C ALA A 92 4.24 5.20 -14.00
N GLU A 93 3.10 4.56 -14.30
CA GLU A 93 1.88 5.26 -14.74
C GLU A 93 1.38 6.24 -13.67
N PHE A 94 1.36 5.81 -12.40
CA PHE A 94 1.05 6.72 -11.30
C PHE A 94 1.96 7.94 -11.30
N LEU A 95 3.29 7.77 -11.39
CA LEU A 95 4.21 8.91 -11.43
C LEU A 95 3.98 9.82 -12.64
N TYR A 96 3.69 9.25 -13.80
CA TYR A 96 3.36 9.99 -15.00
C TYR A 96 2.08 10.82 -14.83
N ASP A 97 1.01 10.21 -14.30
CA ASP A 97 -0.26 10.88 -14.01
C ASP A 97 -0.10 12.03 -13.02
N ARG A 98 0.73 11.84 -11.98
CA ARG A 98 1.07 12.89 -11.01
C ARG A 98 1.87 14.05 -11.62
N LEU A 99 2.60 13.81 -12.69
CA LEU A 99 3.32 14.85 -13.43
C LEU A 99 2.39 15.65 -14.34
N VAL A 100 1.48 14.98 -15.05
CA VAL A 100 0.61 15.62 -16.06
C VAL A 100 -0.68 16.18 -15.48
N THR A 101 -1.09 15.75 -14.28
CA THR A 101 -2.27 16.26 -13.57
C THR A 101 -1.84 17.31 -12.54
N PRO A 102 -2.03 18.62 -12.80
CA PRO A 102 -1.63 19.66 -11.86
C PRO A 102 -2.40 19.48 -10.56
N THR A 103 -1.66 19.22 -9.48
CA THR A 103 -2.27 19.19 -8.15
C THR A 103 -2.20 20.60 -7.59
N THR A 104 -3.35 21.23 -7.37
CA THR A 104 -3.42 22.52 -6.68
C THR A 104 -2.99 22.30 -5.22
N ARG A 105 -1.67 22.35 -4.94
CA ARG A 105 -1.17 22.26 -3.58
C ARG A 105 -0.88 23.66 -3.05
N SER A 106 -1.72 24.11 -2.11
CA SER A 106 -1.33 25.14 -1.15
C SER A 106 -0.15 24.60 -0.34
N ALA A 107 1.07 24.97 -0.70
CA ALA A 107 2.24 24.64 0.09
C ALA A 107 2.16 25.43 1.41
N ARG A 108 1.87 24.73 2.52
CA ARG A 108 2.28 25.27 3.82
C ARG A 108 3.78 25.00 3.97
N PRO A 109 4.58 26.01 4.33
CA PRO A 109 5.99 25.78 4.63
C PRO A 109 6.10 24.81 5.81
N VAL A 110 6.95 23.80 5.67
CA VAL A 110 7.35 22.94 6.78
C VAL A 110 8.38 23.73 7.60
N GLU A 111 8.00 24.21 8.79
CA GLU A 111 8.99 24.72 9.74
C GLU A 111 9.89 23.55 10.18
N ALA A 112 11.20 23.72 10.00
CA ALA A 112 12.17 22.72 10.40
C ALA A 112 12.08 22.49 11.92
N ALA A 113 11.61 21.31 12.33
CA ALA A 113 11.69 20.89 13.72
C ALA A 113 13.16 20.83 14.12
N ARG A 114 13.56 21.73 15.01
CA ARG A 114 14.89 21.67 15.65
C ARG A 114 14.81 20.60 16.73
N TYR A 115 15.55 19.52 16.54
CA TYR A 115 15.85 18.59 17.63
C TYR A 115 16.90 19.29 18.53
N THR A 116 16.50 19.63 19.76
CA THR A 116 17.43 20.00 20.85
C THR A 116 17.61 18.83 21.78
#